data_AF-A0A7S0YB03-F1
#
_entry.id   AF-A0A7S0YB03-F1
#
_cell.length_a   1.000
_cell.length_b   1.000
_cell.length_c   1.000
_cell.angle_alpha   90.00
_cell.angle_beta   90.00
_cell.angle_gamma   90.00
#
_symmetry.space_group_name_H-M   'P 1'
#
loop_
_entity.id
_entity.type
_entity.pdbx_description
1 polymer ?
#
loop_
_entity_poly.entity_id
_entity_poly.type
_entity_poly.pdbx_seq_one_letter_code
_entity_poly.pdbx_strand_id
1 'polypeptide(L)'
;MNMFTNSALLCLLFSTCLFWLVESRGNPLSKIKVPFVSKLKKKEYSPLVFFTFPKGYVEECDEMDRIVSEVEQELGVRVERLDIARDPAAQATMQLLTSQQGPPFLYHRESCQIVTGTPQPKTNSRNAAPEAKPAGIDKSRVRAWAKGRYLPPVGVKLGATSKKSSNAPIVISQEDNAVDQAELIKESSLTPEQLEGKRAMEERTAKATAN
;
A
#
# COMPACT_ATOMS: atom_id res chain seq x y z
N MET A 1 -40.34 -12.19 -66.99
CA MET A 1 -38.96 -12.07 -66.48
C MET A 1 -38.70 -10.60 -66.20
N ASN A 2 -38.89 -10.13 -64.96
CA ASN A 2 -38.67 -8.74 -64.55
C ASN A 2 -38.17 -8.72 -63.10
N MET A 3 -36.86 -8.61 -62.87
CA MET A 3 -36.27 -8.36 -61.55
C MET A 3 -35.01 -7.48 -61.66
N PHE A 4 -35.15 -6.28 -62.21
CA PHE A 4 -34.09 -5.26 -62.21
C PHE A 4 -34.68 -3.86 -61.99
N THR A 5 -35.22 -3.58 -60.80
CA THR A 5 -35.74 -2.22 -60.50
C THR A 5 -35.47 -1.69 -59.09
N ASN A 6 -34.65 -2.35 -58.26
CA ASN A 6 -34.40 -1.89 -56.87
C ASN A 6 -32.97 -1.44 -56.54
N SER A 7 -32.15 -1.07 -57.54
CA SER A 7 -30.76 -0.62 -57.31
C SER A 7 -30.52 0.89 -57.52
N ALA A 8 -31.51 1.63 -58.04
CA ALA A 8 -31.32 3.03 -58.39
C ALA A 8 -31.66 4.04 -57.27
N LEU A 9 -32.37 3.62 -56.22
CA LEU A 9 -32.82 4.54 -55.16
C LEU A 9 -31.78 4.74 -54.03
N LEU A 10 -30.80 3.85 -53.90
CA LEU A 10 -29.82 3.87 -52.81
C LEU A 10 -28.57 4.72 -53.12
N CYS A 11 -28.34 5.07 -54.38
CA CYS A 11 -27.22 5.94 -54.78
C CYS A 11 -27.51 7.45 -54.62
N LEU A 12 -28.77 7.86 -54.44
CA LEU A 12 -29.13 9.28 -54.30
C LEU A 12 -29.07 9.81 -52.86
N LEU A 13 -28.96 8.93 -51.85
CA LEU A 13 -28.87 9.36 -50.44
C LEU A 13 -27.43 9.57 -49.95
N PHE A 14 -26.41 9.18 -50.71
CA PHE A 14 -25.00 9.43 -50.36
C PHE A 14 -24.37 10.62 -51.08
N SER A 15 -25.04 11.23 -52.06
CA SER A 15 -24.44 12.28 -52.90
C SER A 15 -24.59 13.72 -52.37
N THR A 16 -25.44 13.98 -51.38
CA THR A 16 -25.68 15.37 -50.89
C THR A 16 -24.93 15.75 -49.61
N CYS A 17 -24.20 14.82 -48.99
CA CYS A 17 -23.43 15.12 -47.78
C CYS A 17 -21.98 15.59 -48.02
N LEU A 18 -21.52 15.66 -49.28
CA LEU A 18 -20.13 16.02 -49.60
C LEU A 18 -19.93 17.45 -50.13
N PHE A 19 -20.98 18.28 -50.20
CA PHE A 19 -20.89 19.67 -50.69
C PHE A 19 -20.88 20.75 -49.60
N TRP A 20 -20.49 20.42 -48.38
CA TRP A 20 -20.28 21.41 -47.31
C TRP A 20 -18.84 21.51 -46.81
N LEU A 21 -17.89 20.94 -47.56
CA LEU A 21 -16.48 21.02 -47.23
C LEU A 21 -15.69 21.63 -48.39
N VAL A 22 -15.87 22.92 -48.64
CA VAL A 22 -14.81 23.84 -49.09
C VAL A 22 -15.41 25.24 -49.19
N GLU A 23 -14.61 26.22 -48.74
CA GLU A 23 -14.80 27.67 -48.90
C GLU A 23 -15.53 28.43 -47.78
N SER A 24 -14.91 28.44 -46.59
CA SER A 24 -14.96 29.62 -45.74
C SER A 24 -13.54 30.01 -45.30
N ARG A 25 -12.88 30.79 -46.16
CA ARG A 25 -11.69 31.58 -45.81
C ARG A 25 -12.16 32.80 -45.01
N GLY A 26 -12.12 32.68 -43.70
CA GLY A 26 -12.41 33.80 -42.79
C GLY A 26 -12.53 33.32 -41.36
N ASN A 27 -11.39 33.02 -40.73
CA ASN A 27 -11.24 32.52 -39.35
C ASN A 27 -12.30 33.03 -38.35
N PRO A 28 -13.22 32.15 -37.88
CA PRO A 28 -13.94 32.32 -36.62
C PRO A 28 -13.81 31.06 -35.75
N LEU A 29 -12.82 30.20 -36.02
CA LEU A 29 -12.65 28.87 -35.39
C LEU A 29 -11.88 28.90 -34.06
N SER A 30 -11.58 30.07 -33.49
CA SER A 30 -10.94 30.16 -32.16
C SER A 30 -11.94 30.10 -30.98
N LYS A 31 -13.24 29.94 -31.25
CA LYS A 31 -14.29 29.97 -30.20
C LYS A 31 -15.22 28.76 -30.14
N ILE A 32 -14.94 27.66 -30.85
CA ILE A 32 -15.59 26.39 -30.52
C ILE A 32 -14.83 25.80 -29.33
N LYS A 33 -15.21 26.23 -28.13
CA LYS A 33 -14.87 25.52 -26.89
C LYS A 33 -15.61 24.18 -26.94
N VAL A 34 -15.01 23.16 -27.54
CA VAL A 34 -15.42 21.76 -27.32
C VAL A 34 -15.29 21.48 -25.82
N PRO A 35 -16.39 21.35 -25.05
CA PRO A 35 -16.32 21.19 -23.60
C PRO A 35 -15.91 19.78 -23.17
N PHE A 36 -15.54 18.91 -24.12
CA PHE A 36 -15.38 17.48 -23.89
C PHE A 36 -13.93 17.00 -23.77
N VAL A 37 -12.95 17.79 -24.22
CA VAL A 37 -11.53 17.35 -24.25
C VAL A 37 -10.68 17.93 -23.11
N SER A 38 -11.19 18.92 -22.36
CA SER A 38 -10.48 19.52 -21.22
C SER A 38 -10.59 18.71 -19.91
N LYS A 39 -11.30 17.57 -19.93
CA LYS A 39 -11.46 16.68 -18.76
C LYS A 39 -10.66 15.39 -18.82
N LEU A 40 -9.81 15.18 -19.84
CA LEU A 40 -8.72 14.21 -19.72
C LEU A 40 -7.63 14.82 -18.83
N LYS A 41 -7.97 15.11 -17.57
CA LYS A 41 -6.96 15.33 -16.53
C LYS A 41 -6.14 14.05 -16.53
N LYS A 42 -4.89 14.13 -17.00
CA LYS A 42 -3.92 13.04 -16.92
C LYS A 42 -4.04 12.50 -15.50
N LYS A 43 -4.43 11.23 -15.36
CA LYS A 43 -4.62 10.60 -14.05
C LYS A 43 -3.30 10.80 -13.31
N GLU A 44 -3.35 11.65 -12.29
CA GLU A 44 -2.19 11.93 -11.46
C GLU A 44 -1.81 10.62 -10.80
N TYR A 45 -0.55 10.23 -10.96
CA TYR A 45 -0.06 8.97 -10.42
C TYR A 45 -0.25 8.96 -8.90
N SER A 46 -0.97 7.96 -8.38
CA SER A 46 -1.01 7.70 -6.95
C SER A 46 -0.30 6.38 -6.64
N PRO A 47 0.62 6.35 -5.66
CA PRO A 47 1.22 5.10 -5.20
C PRO A 47 0.24 4.26 -4.38
N LEU A 48 -0.85 4.84 -3.87
CA LEU A 48 -1.82 4.19 -2.99
C LEU A 48 -3.02 3.72 -3.80
N VAL A 49 -3.23 2.40 -3.85
CA VAL A 49 -4.33 1.78 -4.58
C VAL A 49 -5.23 1.02 -3.62
N PHE A 50 -6.54 1.23 -3.74
CA PHE A 50 -7.57 0.51 -2.99
C PHE A 50 -8.45 -0.28 -3.96
N PHE A 51 -8.40 -1.61 -3.86
CA PHE A 51 -9.26 -2.51 -4.62
C PHE A 51 -10.56 -2.75 -3.86
N THR A 52 -11.68 -2.39 -4.48
CA THR A 52 -13.00 -2.33 -3.84
C THR A 52 -14.13 -2.78 -4.77
N PHE A 53 -15.34 -2.79 -4.23
CA PHE A 53 -16.61 -3.01 -4.93
C PHE A 53 -17.48 -1.74 -4.87
N PRO A 54 -18.56 -1.66 -5.68
CA PRO A 54 -19.56 -0.63 -5.53
C PRO A 54 -20.15 -0.64 -4.11
N LYS A 55 -20.47 0.55 -3.58
CA LYS A 55 -21.02 0.69 -2.22
C LYS A 55 -22.30 -0.13 -2.04
N GLY A 56 -22.44 -0.77 -0.88
CA GLY A 56 -23.56 -1.63 -0.54
C GLY A 56 -23.51 -3.04 -1.16
N TYR A 57 -22.45 -3.39 -1.91
CA TYR A 57 -22.26 -4.75 -2.40
C TYR A 57 -21.58 -5.65 -1.35
N VAL A 58 -20.59 -5.11 -0.64
CA VAL A 58 -19.78 -5.83 0.38
C VAL A 58 -19.55 -4.88 1.55
N GLU A 59 -20.06 -5.21 2.73
CA GLU A 59 -20.00 -4.34 3.92
C GLU A 59 -18.55 -4.08 4.36
N GLU A 60 -17.67 -5.07 4.22
CA GLU A 60 -16.24 -4.92 4.54
C GLU A 60 -15.55 -3.89 3.64
N CYS A 61 -15.98 -3.77 2.38
CA CYS A 61 -15.47 -2.76 1.45
C CYS A 61 -15.89 -1.35 1.89
N ASP A 62 -17.12 -1.20 2.38
CA ASP A 62 -17.64 0.08 2.86
C ASP A 62 -16.95 0.52 4.16
N GLU A 63 -16.69 -0.42 5.07
CA GLU A 63 -15.91 -0.15 6.29
C GLU A 63 -14.47 0.28 5.95
N MET A 64 -13.81 -0.44 5.03
CA MET A 64 -12.47 -0.07 4.56
C MET A 64 -12.46 1.29 3.86
N ASP A 65 -13.46 1.59 3.00
CA ASP A 65 -13.56 2.88 2.30
C ASP A 65 -13.72 4.04 3.29
N ARG A 66 -14.48 3.85 4.37
CA ARG A 66 -14.61 4.83 5.44
C ARG A 66 -13.25 5.13 6.09
N ILE A 67 -12.52 4.09 6.50
CA ILE A 67 -11.21 4.25 7.16
C ILE A 67 -10.18 4.88 6.21
N VAL A 68 -10.14 4.44 4.96
CA VAL A 68 -9.25 5.00 3.93
C VAL A 68 -9.55 6.47 3.70
N SER A 69 -10.84 6.86 3.64
CA SER A 69 -11.25 8.25 3.45
C SER A 69 -10.83 9.14 4.64
N GLU A 70 -10.94 8.64 5.87
CA GLU A 70 -10.42 9.34 7.05
C GLU A 70 -8.90 9.52 6.96
N VAL A 71 -8.15 8.49 6.55
CA VAL A 71 -6.68 8.55 6.42
C VAL A 71 -6.24 9.48 5.27
N GLU A 72 -6.96 9.46 4.15
CA GLU A 72 -6.77 10.37 3.01
C GLU A 72 -6.94 11.83 3.44
N GLN A 73 -7.98 12.13 4.23
CA GLN A 73 -8.19 13.46 4.80
C GLN A 73 -7.11 13.84 5.82
N GLU A 74 -6.73 12.91 6.70
CA GLU A 74 -5.72 13.17 7.74
C GLU A 74 -4.32 13.44 7.18
N LEU A 75 -3.93 12.75 6.10
CA LEU A 75 -2.59 12.83 5.53
C LEU A 75 -2.50 13.72 4.29
N GLY A 76 -3.64 14.11 3.71
CA GLY A 76 -3.68 14.87 2.46
C GLY A 76 -3.15 14.08 1.25
N VAL A 77 -3.24 12.75 1.30
CA VAL A 77 -2.77 11.84 0.23
C VAL A 77 -3.96 11.33 -0.58
N ARG A 78 -3.80 11.18 -1.89
CA ARG A 78 -4.86 10.65 -2.75
C ARG A 78 -4.77 9.13 -2.86
N VAL A 79 -5.91 8.45 -2.74
CA VAL A 79 -5.99 7.00 -2.93
C VAL A 79 -6.75 6.67 -4.21
N GLU A 80 -6.12 5.93 -5.12
CA GLU A 80 -6.75 5.46 -6.35
C GLU A 80 -7.66 4.26 -6.02
N ARG A 81 -8.97 4.46 -6.17
CA ARG A 81 -9.98 3.42 -5.93
C ARG A 81 -10.27 2.68 -7.24
N LEU A 82 -10.06 1.37 -7.24
CA LEU A 82 -10.30 0.49 -8.38
C LEU A 82 -11.48 -0.44 -8.07
N ASP A 83 -12.56 -0.27 -8.81
CA ASP A 83 -13.78 -1.09 -8.69
C ASP A 83 -13.65 -2.34 -9.55
N ILE A 84 -13.52 -3.49 -8.89
CA ILE A 84 -13.28 -4.78 -9.55
C ILE A 84 -14.52 -5.27 -10.32
N ALA A 85 -15.74 -4.88 -9.92
CA ALA A 85 -16.94 -5.28 -10.63
C ALA A 85 -17.14 -4.48 -11.93
N ARG A 86 -16.63 -3.25 -11.97
CA ARG A 86 -16.80 -2.34 -13.12
C ARG A 86 -15.62 -2.34 -14.08
N ASP A 87 -14.41 -2.61 -13.57
CA ASP A 87 -13.17 -2.54 -14.35
C ASP A 87 -12.48 -3.92 -14.47
N PRO A 88 -12.55 -4.60 -15.63
CA PRO A 88 -11.91 -5.89 -15.82
C PRO A 88 -10.37 -5.79 -15.76
N ALA A 89 -9.78 -4.63 -16.04
CA ALA A 89 -8.34 -4.45 -15.90
C ALA A 89 -7.92 -4.41 -14.42
N ALA A 90 -8.75 -3.80 -13.56
CA ALA A 90 -8.56 -3.86 -12.11
C ALA A 90 -8.69 -5.30 -11.59
N GLN A 91 -9.66 -6.06 -12.08
CA GLN A 91 -9.81 -7.48 -11.76
C GLN A 91 -8.58 -8.30 -12.14
N ALA A 92 -8.06 -8.14 -13.36
CA ALA A 92 -6.87 -8.83 -13.82
C ALA A 92 -5.63 -8.44 -12.99
N THR A 93 -5.48 -7.15 -12.68
CA THR A 93 -4.39 -6.66 -11.82
C THR A 93 -4.46 -7.28 -10.42
N MET A 94 -5.65 -7.33 -9.83
CA MET A 94 -5.86 -8.01 -8.55
C MET A 94 -5.43 -9.48 -8.62
N GLN A 95 -5.87 -10.23 -9.63
CA GLN A 95 -5.52 -11.64 -9.77
C GLN A 95 -4.00 -11.88 -9.84
N LEU A 96 -3.26 -10.93 -10.43
CA LEU A 96 -1.80 -10.96 -10.47
C LEU A 96 -1.15 -10.66 -9.11
N LEU A 97 -1.71 -9.72 -8.35
CA LEU A 97 -1.17 -9.30 -7.04
C LEU A 97 -1.51 -10.30 -5.93
N THR A 98 -2.71 -10.88 -5.96
CA THR A 98 -3.25 -11.73 -4.90
C THR A 98 -3.89 -12.97 -5.50
N SER A 99 -3.20 -14.10 -5.44
CA SER A 99 -3.76 -15.38 -5.94
C SER A 99 -4.84 -15.97 -5.03
N GLN A 100 -4.91 -15.55 -3.77
CA GLN A 100 -5.76 -16.19 -2.75
C GLN A 100 -6.73 -15.24 -2.03
N GLN A 101 -6.58 -13.92 -2.19
CA GLN A 101 -7.34 -12.94 -1.41
C GLN A 101 -8.19 -12.09 -2.35
N GLY A 102 -9.48 -11.98 -2.02
CA GLY A 102 -10.39 -11.05 -2.68
C GLY A 102 -10.35 -9.66 -2.04
N PRO A 103 -11.04 -8.67 -2.64
CA PRO A 103 -11.23 -7.36 -2.01
C PRO A 103 -12.09 -7.49 -0.74
N PRO A 104 -12.00 -6.53 0.20
CA PRO A 104 -11.21 -5.30 0.13
C PRO A 104 -9.74 -5.50 0.53
N PHE A 105 -8.82 -4.94 -0.27
CA PHE A 105 -7.42 -4.80 0.12
C PHE A 105 -6.79 -3.54 -0.45
N LEU A 106 -5.74 -3.09 0.24
CA LEU A 106 -4.95 -1.93 -0.11
C LEU A 106 -3.60 -2.39 -0.64
N TYR A 107 -3.14 -1.77 -1.72
CA TYR A 107 -1.86 -2.05 -2.36
C TYR A 107 -1.04 -0.76 -2.47
N HIS A 108 0.21 -0.82 -2.03
CA HIS A 108 1.16 0.27 -2.21
C HIS A 108 2.09 -0.06 -3.38
N ARG A 109 2.04 0.72 -4.46
CA ARG A 109 2.83 0.46 -5.69
C ARG A 109 4.34 0.45 -5.43
N GLU A 110 4.83 1.42 -4.65
CA GLU A 110 6.30 1.53 -4.42
C GLU A 110 6.86 0.45 -3.50
N SER A 111 6.16 0.11 -2.41
CA SER A 111 6.65 -0.88 -1.43
C SER A 111 6.16 -2.29 -1.71
N CYS A 112 5.29 -2.46 -2.72
CA CYS A 112 4.60 -3.71 -3.06
C CYS A 112 3.85 -4.36 -1.88
N GLN A 113 3.48 -3.58 -0.86
CA GLN A 113 2.83 -4.10 0.34
C GLN A 113 1.32 -4.18 0.16
N ILE A 114 0.74 -5.24 0.71
CA ILE A 114 -0.70 -5.52 0.69
C ILE A 114 -1.24 -5.46 2.13
N VAL A 115 -2.34 -4.74 2.32
CA VAL A 115 -3.08 -4.69 3.58
C VAL A 115 -4.50 -5.17 3.36
N THR A 116 -4.88 -6.23 4.07
CA THR A 116 -6.24 -6.78 4.06
C THR A 116 -7.05 -6.26 5.24
N GLY A 117 -8.37 -6.16 5.05
CA GLY A 117 -9.29 -5.75 6.10
C GLY A 117 -9.57 -6.82 7.14
N THR A 118 -9.55 -8.10 6.76
CA THR A 118 -9.85 -9.18 7.68
C THR A 118 -8.60 -9.63 8.46
N PRO A 119 -8.69 -9.77 9.80
CA PRO A 119 -7.78 -10.63 10.51
C PRO A 119 -8.00 -12.05 9.99
N GLN A 120 -6.99 -12.64 9.37
CA GLN A 120 -6.99 -14.08 9.09
C GLN A 120 -7.40 -14.81 10.39
N PRO A 121 -8.42 -15.70 10.35
CA PRO A 121 -8.80 -16.46 11.52
C PRO A 121 -7.55 -17.21 11.99
N LYS A 122 -7.16 -16.97 13.24
CA LYS A 122 -6.00 -17.61 13.85
C LYS A 122 -6.17 -19.12 13.70
N THR A 123 -5.35 -19.73 12.87
CA THR A 123 -5.19 -21.18 12.88
C THR A 123 -4.68 -21.59 14.27
N ASN A 124 -5.53 -22.34 14.98
CA ASN A 124 -5.19 -23.24 16.09
C ASN A 124 -4.67 -22.64 17.41
N SER A 125 -5.32 -21.61 17.97
CA SER A 125 -5.28 -21.45 19.43
C SER A 125 -6.47 -22.21 20.03
N ARG A 126 -6.24 -23.45 20.47
CA ARG A 126 -7.26 -24.32 21.10
C ARG A 126 -7.86 -23.76 22.40
N ASN A 127 -7.41 -22.59 22.85
CA ASN A 127 -7.86 -21.93 24.08
C ASN A 127 -8.43 -20.51 23.82
N ALA A 128 -8.96 -20.24 22.62
CA ALA A 128 -9.60 -18.97 22.34
C ALA A 128 -11.00 -18.93 22.98
N ALA A 129 -11.16 -18.10 24.01
CA ALA A 129 -12.45 -17.80 24.63
C ALA A 129 -13.46 -17.34 23.56
N PRO A 130 -14.74 -17.79 23.64
CA PRO A 130 -15.70 -17.72 22.54
C PRO A 130 -16.33 -16.33 22.26
N GLU A 131 -15.82 -15.22 22.80
CA GLU A 131 -16.47 -13.89 22.68
C GLU A 131 -15.57 -12.75 22.18
N ALA A 132 -14.45 -13.04 21.52
CA ALA A 132 -13.67 -11.98 20.90
C ALA A 132 -14.40 -11.47 19.65
N LYS A 133 -15.02 -10.29 19.73
CA LYS A 133 -15.58 -9.55 18.58
C LYS A 133 -14.64 -9.65 17.38
N PRO A 134 -15.17 -9.80 16.14
CA PRO A 134 -14.34 -9.77 14.94
C PRO A 134 -13.48 -8.51 15.01
N ALA A 135 -12.16 -8.68 15.01
CA ALA A 135 -11.27 -7.54 15.11
C ALA A 135 -11.47 -6.70 13.86
N GLY A 136 -12.07 -5.53 14.02
CA GLY A 136 -12.30 -4.57 12.94
C GLY A 136 -10.99 -4.15 12.29
N ILE A 137 -11.11 -3.47 11.16
CA ILE A 137 -9.97 -3.03 10.37
C ILE A 137 -9.08 -2.08 11.20
N ASP A 138 -7.79 -2.39 11.32
CA ASP A 138 -6.86 -1.58 12.09
C ASP A 138 -6.47 -0.28 11.35
N LYS A 139 -7.13 0.83 11.72
CA LYS A 139 -6.84 2.17 11.20
C LYS A 139 -5.36 2.56 11.33
N SER A 140 -4.68 2.12 12.38
CA SER A 140 -3.25 2.44 12.58
C SER A 140 -2.37 1.78 11.52
N ARG A 141 -2.73 0.56 11.11
CA ARG A 141 -2.09 -0.18 10.03
C ARG A 141 -2.33 0.50 8.68
N VAL A 142 -3.57 0.92 8.40
CA VAL A 142 -3.90 1.67 7.18
C VAL A 142 -3.12 2.99 7.12
N ARG A 143 -2.98 3.70 8.25
CA ARG A 143 -2.18 4.92 8.33
C ARG A 143 -0.70 4.67 8.09
N ALA A 144 -0.15 3.57 8.60
CA ALA A 144 1.25 3.20 8.35
C ALA A 144 1.48 2.79 6.88
N TRP A 145 0.54 2.07 6.28
CA TRP A 145 0.52 1.78 4.84
C TRP A 145 0.53 3.06 4.00
N ALA A 146 -0.36 4.02 4.29
CA ALA A 146 -0.46 5.27 3.54
C ALA A 146 0.84 6.11 3.63
N LYS A 147 1.65 5.90 4.68
CA LYS A 147 2.97 6.53 4.85
C LYS A 147 4.12 5.74 4.20
N GLY A 148 3.84 4.60 3.55
CA GLY A 148 4.85 3.72 2.97
C GLY A 148 5.73 2.99 4.00
N ARG A 149 5.29 2.90 5.26
CA ARG A 149 6.05 2.18 6.30
C ARG A 149 5.91 0.68 6.13
N TYR A 150 6.98 -0.06 6.40
CA TYR A 150 6.94 -1.52 6.41
C TYR A 150 5.95 -2.04 7.45
N LEU A 151 5.02 -2.87 6.99
CA LEU A 151 4.01 -3.50 7.83
C LEU A 151 4.36 -4.97 8.09
N PRO A 152 4.46 -5.41 9.36
CA PRO A 152 4.60 -6.83 9.64
C PRO A 152 3.38 -7.60 9.15
N PRO A 153 3.51 -8.90 8.88
CA PRO A 153 2.36 -9.75 8.59
C PRO A 153 1.29 -9.64 9.70
N VAL A 154 0.02 -9.70 9.30
CA VAL A 154 -1.11 -9.63 10.24
C VAL A 154 -0.98 -10.75 11.26
N GLY A 155 -1.12 -10.43 12.55
CA GLY A 155 -0.97 -11.39 13.65
C GLY A 155 0.44 -11.54 14.23
N VAL A 156 1.47 -11.01 13.56
CA VAL A 156 2.82 -10.94 14.12
C VAL A 156 2.92 -9.71 15.01
N LYS A 157 2.89 -9.93 16.33
CA LYS A 157 3.22 -8.88 17.30
C LYS A 157 4.71 -8.59 17.18
N LEU A 158 5.09 -7.55 16.43
CA LEU A 158 6.41 -6.96 16.58
C LEU A 158 6.48 -6.45 18.03
N GLY A 159 7.36 -7.05 18.84
CA GLY A 159 7.59 -6.64 20.21
C GLY A 159 7.81 -5.13 20.24
N ALA A 160 7.12 -4.44 21.15
CA ALA A 160 7.17 -2.99 21.26
C ALA A 160 8.62 -2.52 21.48
N THR A 161 9.27 -2.02 20.44
CA THR A 161 10.48 -1.18 20.57
C THR A 161 10.07 0.26 20.84
N SER A 162 9.14 0.47 21.77
CA SER A 162 8.89 1.80 22.32
C SER A 162 8.13 1.68 23.63
N LYS A 163 8.75 2.22 24.69
CA LYS A 163 8.26 2.33 26.06
C LYS A 163 8.31 1.06 26.92
N LYS A 164 9.52 0.54 27.11
CA LYS A 164 9.91 0.17 28.48
C LYS A 164 10.33 1.47 29.18
N SER A 165 9.37 2.27 29.65
CA SER A 165 9.68 3.12 30.80
C SER A 165 9.82 2.15 31.96
N SER A 166 11.04 1.69 32.20
CA SER A 166 11.38 0.88 33.35
C SER A 166 11.14 1.74 34.59
N ASN A 167 9.95 1.63 35.17
CA ASN A 167 9.75 1.90 36.59
C ASN A 167 9.93 0.58 37.37
N ALA A 168 10.98 -0.17 37.01
CA ALA A 168 11.42 -1.31 37.78
C ALA A 168 12.42 -0.77 38.80
N PRO A 169 12.28 -1.10 40.09
CA PRO A 169 13.26 -0.71 41.10
C PRO A 169 14.63 -1.26 40.68
N ILE A 170 15.65 -0.41 40.79
CA ILE A 170 17.06 -0.76 40.60
C ILE A 170 17.36 -1.91 41.56
N VAL A 171 17.40 -3.14 41.04
CA VAL A 171 18.02 -4.26 41.73
C VAL A 171 19.51 -4.11 41.49
N ILE A 172 20.16 -3.55 42.51
CA ILE A 172 21.60 -3.46 42.66
C ILE A 172 22.15 -4.89 42.63
N SER A 173 23.05 -5.12 41.67
CA SER A 173 24.10 -6.15 41.58
C SER A 173 23.79 -7.56 42.10
N GLN A 174 23.83 -8.52 41.18
CA GLN A 174 24.44 -9.81 41.47
C GLN A 174 25.54 -10.03 40.43
N GLU A 175 26.76 -9.72 40.85
CA GLU A 175 28.00 -10.03 40.16
C GLU A 175 28.30 -11.54 40.25
N ASP A 176 29.10 -11.99 39.29
CA ASP A 176 29.99 -13.14 39.30
C ASP A 176 29.43 -14.57 39.17
N ASN A 177 29.64 -15.12 37.96
CA ASN A 177 30.65 -16.18 37.71
C ASN A 177 30.59 -16.80 36.29
N ALA A 178 29.73 -16.32 35.38
CA ALA A 178 29.58 -16.93 34.05
C ALA A 178 30.26 -16.17 32.89
N VAL A 179 30.89 -15.02 33.14
CA VAL A 179 31.42 -14.13 32.10
C VAL A 179 32.86 -14.49 31.67
N ASP A 180 33.64 -15.16 32.51
CA ASP A 180 35.08 -15.38 32.26
C ASP A 180 35.40 -16.38 31.12
N GLN A 181 34.52 -17.33 30.79
CA GLN A 181 34.83 -18.30 29.72
C GLN A 181 34.55 -17.77 28.31
N ALA A 182 33.60 -16.84 28.16
CA ALA A 182 33.21 -16.35 26.84
C ALA A 182 34.18 -15.29 26.29
N GLU A 183 34.84 -14.56 27.16
CA GLU A 183 35.86 -13.58 26.76
C GLU A 183 37.17 -14.27 26.36
N LEU A 184 37.56 -15.34 27.05
CA LEU A 184 38.77 -16.11 26.75
C LEU A 184 38.75 -16.74 25.34
N ILE A 185 37.58 -17.20 24.87
CA ILE A 185 37.45 -17.82 23.54
C ILE A 185 37.54 -16.78 22.43
N LYS A 186 37.04 -15.55 22.66
CA LYS A 186 37.03 -14.49 21.64
C LYS A 186 38.41 -13.91 21.37
N GLU A 187 39.28 -13.82 22.38
CA GLU A 187 40.63 -13.27 22.21
C GLU A 187 41.57 -14.17 21.40
N SER A 188 41.32 -15.48 21.40
CA SER A 188 42.11 -16.46 20.63
C SER A 188 41.92 -16.37 19.10
N SER A 189 40.89 -15.66 18.64
CA SER A 189 40.52 -15.55 17.22
C SER A 189 40.93 -14.23 16.56
N LEU A 190 41.55 -13.31 17.31
CA LEU A 190 41.88 -11.96 16.86
C LEU A 190 43.32 -11.88 16.33
N THR A 191 43.53 -11.06 15.31
CA THR A 191 44.88 -10.76 14.81
C THR A 191 45.65 -9.90 15.83
N PRO A 192 46.99 -9.93 15.85
CA PRO A 192 47.79 -9.16 16.81
C PRO A 192 47.47 -7.66 16.82
N GLU A 193 47.19 -7.08 15.65
CA GLU A 193 46.84 -5.67 15.47
C GLU A 193 45.45 -5.32 16.07
N GLN A 194 44.48 -6.22 15.97
CA GLN A 194 43.16 -6.04 16.57
C GLN A 194 43.21 -6.07 18.10
N LEU A 195 44.11 -6.89 18.65
CA LEU A 195 44.32 -7.03 20.09
C LEU A 195 44.95 -5.75 20.68
N GLU A 196 45.88 -5.14 19.95
CA GLU A 196 46.45 -3.83 20.30
C GLU A 196 45.40 -2.71 20.24
N GLY A 197 44.57 -2.70 19.19
CA GLY A 197 43.46 -1.75 19.07
C GLY A 197 42.42 -1.87 20.19
N LYS A 198 42.11 -3.10 20.63
CA LYS A 198 41.21 -3.36 21.76
C LYS A 198 41.78 -2.80 23.07
N ARG A 199 43.04 -3.09 23.39
CA ARG A 199 43.71 -2.56 24.61
C ARG A 199 43.78 -1.04 24.63
N ALA A 200 44.09 -0.42 23.48
CA ALA A 200 44.15 1.04 23.38
C ALA A 200 42.77 1.68 23.64
N MET A 201 41.68 1.00 23.30
CA MET A 201 40.31 1.46 23.56
C MET A 201 39.93 1.29 25.02
N GLU A 202 40.30 0.17 25.64
CA GLU A 202 40.11 -0.09 27.07
C GLU A 202 40.86 0.92 27.95
N GLU A 203 42.11 1.24 27.62
CA GLU A 203 42.86 2.27 28.34
C GLU A 203 42.21 3.66 28.24
N ARG A 204 41.66 4.03 27.07
CA ARG A 204 40.94 5.29 26.90
C ARG A 204 39.68 5.32 27.75
N THR A 205 38.97 4.21 27.80
CA THR A 205 37.72 4.08 28.56
C THR A 205 38.00 4.14 30.05
N ALA A 206 39.02 3.43 30.54
CA ALA A 206 39.45 3.47 31.95
C ALA A 206 39.91 4.87 32.38
N LYS A 207 40.61 5.61 31.52
CA LYS A 207 40.98 7.02 31.78
C LYS A 207 39.78 7.95 31.81
N ALA A 208 38.73 7.67 31.03
CA ALA A 208 37.52 8.47 30.99
C ALA A 208 36.59 8.23 32.19
N THR A 209 36.59 7.02 32.77
CA THR A 209 35.79 6.69 33.96
C THR A 209 36.50 7.02 35.28
N ALA A 210 37.81 7.32 35.25
CA ALA A 210 38.59 7.70 36.43
C ALA A 210 38.61 9.21 36.74
N ASN A 211 37.98 10.04 35.90
CA ASN A 211 37.76 11.49 36.12
C ASN A 211 36.28 11.75 36.43
#